data_AF-A0A1V3INX5-F1
#
_entry.id   AF-A0A1V3INX5-F1
#
_cell.length_a   1.000
_cell.length_b   1.000
_cell.length_c   1.000
_cell.angle_alpha   90.00
_cell.angle_beta   90.00
_cell.angle_gamma   90.00
#
_symmetry.space_group_name_H-M   'P 1'
#
loop_
_entity.id
_entity.type
_entity.pdbx_description
1 polymer ?
#
loop_
_entity_poly.entity_id
_entity_poly.type
_entity_poly.pdbx_seq_one_letter_code
_entity_poly.pdbx_strand_id
1 'polypeptide(L)'
;MKRILLIFFVFLLSGCLYSFEDECFRPIIQTVSSGCYQNRGKDFPYVAYFQKKDQIGKTNANTRWNDVKFCGGINISRANNEFQIKNERDNNGVIVPTVIKKFETCMLEKGYIRLYYSDCGTQDPKWDKGKCNL
;
A
#
# COMPACT_ATOMS: atom_id res chain seq x y z
N MET A 1 -23.47 -6.19 -46.15
CA MET A 1 -22.81 -5.17 -45.30
C MET A 1 -23.38 -5.10 -43.88
N LYS A 2 -24.71 -4.94 -43.67
CA LYS A 2 -25.31 -4.85 -42.32
C LYS A 2 -25.02 -6.03 -41.37
N ARG A 3 -24.98 -7.29 -41.87
CA ARG A 3 -24.69 -8.48 -41.05
C ARG A 3 -23.22 -8.58 -40.59
N ILE A 4 -22.28 -8.10 -41.40
CA ILE A 4 -20.85 -8.08 -41.06
C ILE A 4 -20.58 -7.04 -39.96
N LEU A 5 -21.26 -5.88 -40.05
CA LEU A 5 -21.22 -4.83 -39.03
C LEU A 5 -21.75 -5.32 -37.67
N LEU A 6 -22.78 -6.15 -37.68
CA LEU A 6 -23.38 -6.73 -36.47
C LEU A 6 -22.43 -7.74 -35.79
N ILE A 7 -21.71 -8.55 -36.57
CA ILE A 7 -20.70 -9.49 -36.04
C ILE A 7 -19.53 -8.72 -35.40
N PHE A 8 -19.05 -7.65 -36.05
CA PHE A 8 -17.98 -6.80 -35.49
C PHE A 8 -18.40 -6.16 -34.16
N PHE A 9 -19.67 -5.75 -34.03
CA PHE A 9 -20.20 -5.12 -32.82
C PHE A 9 -20.30 -6.11 -31.64
N VAL A 10 -20.61 -7.39 -31.90
CA VAL A 10 -20.65 -8.44 -30.87
C VAL A 10 -19.26 -8.70 -30.29
N PHE A 11 -18.20 -8.73 -31.12
CA PHE A 11 -16.82 -8.90 -30.64
C PHE A 11 -16.32 -7.76 -29.75
N LEU A 12 -16.80 -6.52 -29.97
CA LEU A 12 -16.44 -5.36 -29.15
C LEU A 12 -17.13 -5.38 -27.77
N LEU A 13 -18.30 -6.00 -27.66
CA LEU A 13 -19.06 -6.09 -26.40
C LEU A 13 -18.56 -7.21 -25.47
N SER A 14 -17.95 -8.26 -26.01
CA SER A 14 -17.46 -9.42 -25.25
C SER A 14 -15.93 -9.57 -25.26
N GLY A 15 -15.20 -8.58 -25.77
CA GLY A 15 -13.74 -8.64 -25.86
C GLY A 15 -13.04 -8.31 -24.53
N CYS A 16 -11.90 -8.97 -24.31
CA CYS A 16 -10.94 -8.62 -23.26
C CYS A 16 -9.71 -7.96 -23.89
N LEU A 17 -9.18 -6.94 -23.24
CA LEU A 17 -7.90 -6.32 -23.57
C LEU A 17 -6.85 -6.77 -22.58
N TYR A 18 -5.65 -7.08 -23.06
CA TYR A 18 -4.51 -7.28 -22.18
C TYR A 18 -4.00 -5.92 -21.69
N SER A 19 -4.00 -5.69 -20.38
CA SER A 19 -3.32 -4.56 -19.75
C SER A 19 -1.86 -4.94 -19.56
N PHE A 20 -0.95 -4.27 -20.25
CA PHE A 20 0.49 -4.46 -20.01
C PHE A 20 0.93 -3.87 -18.66
N GLU A 21 0.24 -2.83 -18.18
CA GLU A 21 0.52 -2.19 -16.89
C GLU A 21 0.06 -3.02 -15.69
N ASP A 22 -0.95 -3.88 -15.87
CA ASP A 22 -1.45 -4.73 -14.79
C ASP A 22 -1.26 -6.23 -15.09
N GLU A 23 -0.61 -6.56 -16.21
CA GLU A 23 -0.40 -7.90 -16.76
C GLU A 23 -1.59 -8.85 -16.62
N CYS A 24 -2.74 -8.39 -17.09
CA CYS A 24 -3.99 -9.11 -16.95
C CYS A 24 -4.89 -8.89 -18.16
N PHE A 25 -5.87 -9.76 -18.34
CA PHE A 25 -6.97 -9.50 -19.25
C PHE A 25 -8.07 -8.72 -18.51
N ARG A 26 -8.38 -7.51 -18.99
CA ARG A 26 -9.50 -6.69 -18.52
C ARG A 26 -10.62 -6.65 -19.56
N PRO A 27 -11.90 -6.70 -19.17
CA PRO A 27 -12.99 -6.51 -20.13
C PRO A 27 -12.92 -5.11 -20.74
N ILE A 28 -13.31 -4.97 -22.01
CA ILE A 28 -13.35 -3.66 -22.71
C ILE A 28 -14.30 -2.69 -21.99
N ILE A 29 -15.43 -3.20 -21.51
CA ILE A 29 -16.39 -2.45 -20.69
C ILE A 29 -16.22 -2.90 -19.25
N GLN A 30 -15.69 -2.03 -18.41
CA GLN A 30 -15.53 -2.29 -16.98
C GLN A 30 -16.87 -2.09 -16.25
N THR A 31 -17.68 -3.14 -16.17
CA THR A 31 -18.88 -3.17 -15.32
C THR A 31 -18.59 -3.62 -13.88
N VAL A 32 -17.39 -4.18 -13.65
CA VAL A 32 -16.85 -4.60 -12.34
C VAL A 32 -15.35 -4.33 -12.29
N SER A 33 -14.79 -4.25 -11.06
CA SER A 33 -13.35 -4.17 -10.81
C SER A 33 -12.63 -5.31 -11.54
N SER A 34 -11.67 -4.97 -12.41
CA SER A 34 -10.83 -5.97 -13.05
C SER A 34 -9.88 -6.55 -12.00
N GLY A 35 -9.88 -7.89 -11.81
CA GLY A 35 -9.02 -8.61 -10.85
C GLY A 35 -7.51 -8.48 -11.07
N CYS A 36 -7.09 -7.61 -12.00
CA CYS A 36 -5.72 -7.27 -12.36
C CYS A 36 -4.84 -6.83 -11.19
N TYR A 37 -5.42 -6.21 -10.16
CA TYR A 37 -4.67 -5.80 -8.97
C TYR A 37 -4.37 -6.96 -8.01
N GLN A 38 -5.02 -8.12 -8.17
CA GLN A 38 -4.89 -9.26 -7.24
C GLN A 38 -3.51 -9.94 -7.32
N ASN A 39 -2.79 -9.78 -8.43
CA ASN A 39 -1.50 -10.41 -8.66
C ASN A 39 -0.30 -9.53 -8.28
N ARG A 40 -0.52 -8.36 -7.68
CA ARG A 40 0.56 -7.42 -7.36
C ARG A 40 1.32 -7.75 -6.07
N GLY A 41 0.93 -8.79 -5.34
CA GLY A 41 1.56 -9.17 -4.08
C GLY A 41 1.06 -8.37 -2.88
N LYS A 42 1.68 -8.59 -1.71
CA LYS A 42 1.27 -7.94 -0.46
C LYS A 42 1.83 -6.51 -0.39
N ASP A 43 1.01 -5.56 0.02
CA ASP A 43 1.47 -4.22 0.34
C ASP A 43 2.47 -4.23 1.49
N PHE A 44 3.35 -3.24 1.52
CA PHE A 44 4.18 -2.98 2.69
C PHE A 44 3.31 -2.57 3.89
N PRO A 45 3.58 -3.08 5.10
CA PRO A 45 2.85 -2.72 6.31
C PRO A 45 3.12 -1.27 6.70
N TYR A 46 2.21 -0.67 7.48
CA TYR A 46 2.27 0.75 7.83
C TYR A 46 3.60 1.21 8.43
N VAL A 47 4.25 0.37 9.25
CA VAL A 47 5.57 0.65 9.82
C VAL A 47 6.66 0.81 8.75
N ALA A 48 6.57 0.08 7.63
CA ALA A 48 7.58 0.04 6.59
C ALA A 48 7.67 1.36 5.80
N TYR A 49 6.55 2.11 5.78
CA TYR A 49 6.49 3.45 5.20
C TYR A 49 7.31 4.50 5.94
N PHE A 50 7.75 4.23 7.17
CA PHE A 50 8.70 5.09 7.88
C PHE A 50 10.14 4.66 7.56
N GLN A 51 10.85 5.50 6.82
CA GLN A 51 12.23 5.30 6.42
C GLN A 51 13.12 6.44 6.92
N LYS A 52 14.32 6.15 7.43
CA LYS A 52 15.29 7.21 7.77
C LYS A 52 15.72 7.93 6.49
N LYS A 53 15.81 9.26 6.55
CA LYS A 53 16.11 10.12 5.38
C LYS A 53 17.36 9.70 4.61
N ASP A 54 18.39 9.25 5.32
CA ASP A 54 19.70 8.83 4.82
C ASP A 54 19.80 7.32 4.52
N GLN A 55 18.76 6.53 4.84
CA GLN A 55 18.76 5.07 4.70
C GLN A 55 17.46 4.54 4.06
N ILE A 56 16.93 5.25 3.06
CA ILE A 56 15.73 4.82 2.33
C ILE A 56 15.94 3.42 1.74
N GLY A 57 14.99 2.52 1.98
CA GLY A 57 15.05 1.11 1.56
C GLY A 57 15.99 0.23 2.39
N LYS A 58 16.68 0.80 3.39
CA LYS A 58 17.69 0.11 4.22
C LYS A 58 17.58 0.51 5.69
N THR A 59 16.45 1.05 6.10
CA THR A 59 16.22 1.50 7.47
C THR A 59 16.31 0.32 8.42
N ASN A 60 17.12 0.43 9.47
CA ASN A 60 17.25 -0.64 10.45
C ASN A 60 15.90 -0.92 11.15
N ALA A 61 15.39 -2.13 10.99
CA ALA A 61 14.10 -2.55 11.52
C ALA A 61 14.03 -2.49 13.05
N ASN A 62 15.10 -2.85 13.77
CA ASN A 62 15.13 -2.82 15.23
C ASN A 62 15.00 -1.37 15.74
N THR A 63 15.80 -0.46 15.17
CA THR A 63 15.73 0.97 15.52
C THR A 63 14.34 1.53 15.23
N ARG A 64 13.76 1.19 14.07
CA ARG A 64 12.40 1.61 13.69
C ARG A 64 11.34 1.14 14.67
N TRP A 65 11.36 -0.12 15.08
CA TRP A 65 10.40 -0.63 16.07
C TRP A 65 10.57 0.02 17.45
N ASN A 66 11.81 0.30 17.87
CA ASN A 66 12.07 1.02 19.10
C ASN A 66 11.52 2.45 19.05
N ASP A 67 11.71 3.13 17.92
CA ASP A 67 11.20 4.47 17.67
C ASP A 67 9.66 4.51 17.60
N VAL A 68 9.02 3.51 16.96
CA VAL A 68 7.56 3.33 16.98
C VAL A 68 7.04 3.19 18.41
N LYS A 69 7.67 2.33 19.22
CA LYS A 69 7.29 2.16 20.64
C LYS A 69 7.42 3.48 21.41
N PHE A 70 8.52 4.21 21.19
CA PHE A 70 8.75 5.51 21.83
C PHE A 70 7.67 6.54 21.43
N CYS A 71 7.27 6.57 20.16
CA CYS A 71 6.28 7.51 19.65
C CYS A 71 4.82 7.17 20.03
N GLY A 72 4.60 6.15 20.87
CA GLY A 72 3.29 5.75 21.36
C GLY A 72 2.68 4.54 20.65
N GLY A 73 3.48 3.79 19.88
CA GLY A 73 3.09 2.49 19.38
C GLY A 73 2.94 1.47 20.52
N ILE A 74 1.81 0.77 20.53
CA ILE A 74 1.43 -0.27 21.48
C ILE A 74 1.01 -1.54 20.74
N ASN A 75 0.84 -2.66 21.46
CA ASN A 75 0.42 -3.94 20.87
C ASN A 75 1.28 -4.36 19.67
N ILE A 76 2.61 -4.18 19.80
CA ILE A 76 3.57 -4.39 18.73
C ILE A 76 3.76 -5.90 18.48
N SER A 77 3.41 -6.36 17.28
CA SER A 77 3.74 -7.68 16.76
C SER A 77 4.80 -7.55 15.65
N ARG A 78 6.05 -7.82 16.00
CA ARG A 78 7.16 -7.77 15.03
C ARG A 78 7.09 -8.89 13.99
N ALA A 79 6.50 -10.03 14.34
CA ALA A 79 6.32 -11.14 13.42
C ALA A 79 5.31 -10.81 12.30
N ASN A 80 4.24 -10.08 12.65
CA ASN A 80 3.19 -9.70 11.70
C ASN A 80 3.41 -8.31 11.10
N ASN A 81 4.38 -7.55 11.61
CA ASN A 81 4.60 -6.14 11.31
C ASN A 81 3.41 -5.21 11.64
N GLU A 82 2.77 -5.48 12.77
CA GLU A 82 1.55 -4.80 13.21
C GLU A 82 1.78 -4.06 14.53
N PHE A 83 1.07 -2.95 14.70
CA PHE A 83 0.98 -2.21 15.96
C PHE A 83 -0.28 -1.33 15.95
N GLN A 84 -0.62 -0.79 17.12
CA GLN A 84 -1.66 0.23 17.27
C GLN A 84 -1.02 1.51 17.81
N ILE A 85 -1.60 2.67 17.52
CA ILE A 85 -1.18 3.92 18.14
C ILE A 85 -2.03 4.16 19.39
N LYS A 86 -1.38 4.45 20.52
CA LYS A 86 -2.08 4.69 21.79
C LYS A 86 -3.12 5.80 21.63
N ASN A 87 -4.36 5.52 22.03
CA ASN A 87 -5.51 6.44 21.94
C ASN A 87 -5.88 6.84 20.50
N GLU A 88 -5.51 6.03 19.49
CA GLU A 88 -5.86 6.31 18.09
C GLU A 88 -7.36 6.29 17.81
N ARG A 89 -8.15 5.67 18.70
CA ARG A 89 -9.61 5.60 18.61
C ARG A 89 -10.24 6.19 19.86
N ASP A 90 -11.37 6.86 19.68
CA ASP A 90 -12.20 7.34 20.78
C ASP A 90 -13.05 6.22 21.39
N ASN A 91 -13.90 6.56 22.37
CA ASN A 91 -14.76 5.59 23.05
C ASN A 91 -15.81 4.94 22.11
N ASN A 92 -16.07 5.54 20.95
CA ASN A 92 -16.97 5.00 19.92
C ASN A 92 -16.20 4.19 18.86
N GLY A 93 -14.89 4.02 19.01
CA GLY A 93 -14.04 3.32 18.07
C GLY A 93 -13.65 4.14 16.83
N VAL A 94 -13.95 5.44 16.79
CA VAL A 94 -13.65 6.33 15.66
C VAL A 94 -12.20 6.77 15.73
N ILE A 95 -11.49 6.73 14.59
CA ILE A 95 -10.10 7.17 14.51
C ILE A 95 -10.00 8.66 14.84
N VAL A 96 -9.09 9.02 15.75
CA VAL A 96 -8.78 10.38 16.17
C VAL A 96 -7.57 10.89 15.36
N PRO A 97 -7.76 11.71 14.31
CA PRO A 97 -6.68 12.04 13.38
C PRO A 97 -5.53 12.81 14.02
N THR A 98 -5.82 13.59 15.07
CA THR A 98 -4.81 14.36 15.81
C THR A 98 -3.82 13.47 16.55
N VAL A 99 -4.25 12.30 17.02
CA VAL A 99 -3.38 11.33 17.68
C VAL A 99 -2.47 10.64 16.67
N ILE A 100 -3.01 10.25 15.51
CA ILE A 100 -2.22 9.69 14.40
C ILE A 100 -1.17 10.71 13.94
N LYS A 101 -1.57 11.97 13.72
CA LYS A 101 -0.65 13.05 13.33
C LYS A 101 0.46 13.25 14.36
N LYS A 102 0.15 13.19 15.66
CA LYS A 102 1.16 13.32 16.72
C LYS A 102 2.17 12.17 16.68
N PHE A 103 1.73 10.94 16.45
CA PHE A 103 2.61 9.79 16.25
C PHE A 103 3.51 10.01 15.03
N GLU A 104 2.93 10.39 13.88
CA GLU A 104 3.70 10.64 12.65
C GLU A 104 4.72 11.76 12.84
N THR A 105 4.34 12.87 13.48
CA THR A 105 5.26 13.97 13.80
C THR A 105 6.42 13.50 14.67
N CYS A 106 6.19 12.68 15.70
CA CYS A 106 7.26 12.11 16.51
C CYS A 106 8.22 11.25 15.67
N MET A 107 7.70 10.45 14.73
CA MET A 107 8.55 9.69 13.80
C MET A 107 9.38 10.64 12.92
N LEU A 108 8.78 11.72 12.39
CA LEU A 108 9.51 12.70 11.59
C LEU A 108 10.62 13.42 12.39
N GLU A 109 10.36 13.77 13.65
CA GLU A 109 11.35 14.36 14.57
C GLU A 109 12.53 13.42 14.84
N LYS A 110 12.29 12.11 14.82
CA LYS A 110 13.33 11.08 14.88
C LYS A 110 14.09 10.90 13.56
N GLY A 111 13.86 11.74 12.57
CA GLY A 111 14.59 11.72 11.29
C GLY A 111 14.01 10.76 10.26
N TYR A 112 12.79 10.26 10.46
CA TYR A 112 12.09 9.51 9.43
C TYR A 112 11.45 10.45 8.39
N ILE A 113 11.17 9.89 7.21
CA ILE A 113 10.16 10.38 6.28
C ILE A 113 9.03 9.38 6.23
N ARG A 114 7.83 9.88 5.91
CA ARG A 114 6.66 9.05 5.63
C ARG A 114 6.53 8.88 4.12
N LEU A 115 6.71 7.64 3.67
CA LEU A 115 6.46 7.20 2.31
C LEU A 115 5.03 6.67 2.17
N TYR A 116 4.60 6.41 0.95
CA TYR A 116 3.29 5.83 0.66
C TYR A 116 3.42 4.64 -0.30
N TYR A 117 2.30 3.98 -0.58
CA TYR A 117 2.23 2.94 -1.60
C TYR A 117 2.83 3.41 -2.95
N SER A 118 2.57 4.65 -3.35
CA SER A 118 3.13 5.23 -4.58
C SER A 118 4.67 5.25 -4.59
N ASP A 119 5.31 5.32 -3.44
CA ASP A 119 6.76 5.34 -3.30
C ASP A 119 7.37 3.95 -3.20
N CYS A 120 6.69 3.03 -2.53
CA CYS A 120 7.24 1.71 -2.20
C CYS A 120 6.75 0.58 -3.09
N GLY A 121 5.55 0.70 -3.65
CA GLY A 121 4.87 -0.40 -4.32
C GLY A 121 4.52 -1.53 -3.34
N THR A 122 4.82 -2.77 -3.72
CA THR A 122 4.49 -3.97 -2.94
C THR A 122 5.75 -4.75 -2.54
N GLN A 123 5.58 -5.78 -1.72
CA GLN A 123 6.65 -6.72 -1.35
C GLN A 123 7.01 -7.72 -2.48
N ASP A 124 6.23 -7.78 -3.56
CA ASP A 124 6.60 -8.59 -4.73
C ASP A 124 7.76 -7.91 -5.48
N PRO A 125 8.90 -8.61 -5.74
CA PRO A 125 10.07 -8.02 -6.38
C PRO A 125 9.80 -7.27 -7.69
N LYS A 126 8.74 -7.62 -8.41
CA LYS A 126 8.35 -6.95 -9.65
C LYS A 126 7.77 -5.56 -9.43
N TRP A 127 7.02 -5.39 -8.35
CA TRP A 127 6.33 -4.15 -8.01
C TRP A 127 6.99 -3.40 -6.85
N ASP A 128 8.03 -3.97 -6.24
CA ASP A 128 8.84 -3.33 -5.22
C ASP A 128 9.70 -2.23 -5.86
N LYS A 129 9.56 -1.01 -5.34
CA LYS A 129 10.33 0.16 -5.78
C LYS A 129 11.64 0.34 -5.01
N GLY A 130 11.95 -0.58 -4.08
CA GLY A 130 13.17 -0.60 -3.29
C GLY A 130 13.27 0.52 -2.24
N LYS A 131 12.19 1.26 -2.00
CA LYS A 131 12.17 2.38 -1.04
C LYS A 131 11.70 1.99 0.35
N CYS A 132 10.93 0.91 0.47
CA CYS A 132 10.53 0.35 1.76
C CYS A 132 11.29 -0.95 2.03
N ASN A 133 11.48 -1.26 3.31
CA ASN A 133 12.03 -2.53 3.77
C ASN A 133 11.36 -2.93 5.10
N LEU A 134 11.37 -4.23 5.41
CA LEU A 134 10.90 -4.78 6.68
C LEU A 134 12.02 -4.87 7.73
#